data_AF-A0A958GNQ9-F1
#
_entry.id   AF-A0A958GNQ9-F1
#
_cell.length_a   1.000
_cell.length_b   1.000
_cell.length_c   1.000
_cell.angle_alpha   90.00
_cell.angle_beta   90.00
_cell.angle_gamma   90.00
#
_symmetry.space_group_name_H-M   'P 1'
#
loop_
_entity.id
_entity.type
_entity.pdbx_description
1 polymer ?
#
loop_
_entity_poly.entity_id
_entity_poly.type
_entity_poly.pdbx_seq_one_letter_code
_entity_poly.pdbx_strand_id
1 'polypeptide(L)'
;MKQHLETLTYYCAGALEVFGVMLIALAAILSTVSALNLLRKKVPSEELFERFRRELGRGILLGLEFLVAADIINTVAVEPTLRSVSVLGVVVVIRTFLSFSLEVEMQGRWPWQKHAPDHR
;
A
#
# COMPACT_ATOMS: atom_id res chain seq x y z
N MET A 1 2.43 28.23 -18.11
CA MET A 1 2.39 27.83 -16.67
C MET A 1 1.64 26.52 -16.47
N LYS A 2 0.39 26.34 -16.93
CA LYS A 2 -0.37 25.08 -16.83
C LYS A 2 0.33 23.83 -17.41
N GLN A 3 0.87 23.92 -18.63
CA GLN A 3 1.64 22.83 -19.26
C GLN A 3 2.85 22.33 -18.44
N HIS A 4 3.55 23.24 -17.75
CA HIS A 4 4.68 22.84 -16.90
C HIS A 4 4.21 22.12 -15.63
N LEU A 5 3.07 22.52 -15.04
CA LEU A 5 2.50 21.82 -13.88
C LEU A 5 2.05 20.42 -14.25
N GLU A 6 1.33 20.24 -15.36
CA GLU A 6 0.85 18.93 -15.83
C GLU A 6 1.99 17.95 -16.06
N THR A 7 3.08 18.43 -16.68
CA THR A 7 4.27 17.64 -16.93
C THR A 7 4.95 17.23 -15.62
N LEU A 8 5.07 18.16 -14.67
CA LEU A 8 5.69 17.90 -13.36
C LEU A 8 4.85 16.90 -12.55
N THR A 9 3.53 17.06 -12.52
CA THR A 9 2.63 16.14 -11.81
C THR A 9 2.69 14.73 -12.37
N TYR A 10 2.76 14.59 -13.70
CA TYR A 10 2.85 13.28 -14.35
C TYR A 10 4.13 12.53 -13.98
N TYR A 11 5.29 13.22 -14.01
CA TYR A 11 6.55 12.61 -13.62
C TYR A 11 6.63 12.31 -12.12
N CYS A 12 6.11 13.20 -11.27
CA CYS A 12 6.08 12.97 -9.82
C CYS A 12 5.19 11.78 -9.44
N ALA A 13 3.98 11.70 -10.00
CA ALA A 13 3.07 10.58 -9.74
C ALA A 13 3.69 9.25 -10.20
N GLY A 14 4.21 9.19 -11.43
CA GLY A 14 4.86 7.99 -11.95
C GLY A 14 6.09 7.57 -11.13
N ALA A 15 6.90 8.52 -10.66
CA ALA A 15 8.03 8.21 -9.78
C ALA A 15 7.59 7.62 -8.44
N LEU A 16 6.53 8.16 -7.82
CA LEU A 16 5.96 7.63 -6.58
C LEU A 16 5.34 6.25 -6.77
N GLU A 17 4.66 6.00 -7.90
CA GLU A 17 4.12 4.67 -8.23
C GLU A 17 5.24 3.63 -8.32
N VAL A 18 6.26 3.91 -9.14
CA VAL A 18 7.40 3.00 -9.32
C VAL A 18 8.10 2.74 -7.99
N PHE A 19 8.30 3.79 -7.18
CA PHE A 19 8.93 3.66 -5.88
C PHE A 19 8.09 2.84 -4.89
N GLY A 20 6.78 3.08 -4.81
CA GLY A 20 5.87 2.30 -3.97
C GLY A 20 5.85 0.82 -4.34
N VAL A 21 5.73 0.50 -5.63
CA VAL A 21 5.81 -0.89 -6.14
C VAL A 21 7.16 -1.52 -5.81
N MET A 22 8.26 -0.77 -5.99
CA MET A 22 9.61 -1.25 -5.67
C MET A 22 9.75 -1.58 -4.18
N LEU A 23 9.21 -0.76 -3.28
CA LEU A 23 9.22 -1.03 -1.84
C LEU A 23 8.43 -2.28 -1.46
N ILE A 24 7.25 -2.49 -2.06
CA ILE A 24 6.45 -3.71 -1.86
C ILE A 24 7.24 -4.94 -2.32
N ALA A 25 7.82 -4.88 -3.52
CA ALA A 25 8.61 -5.97 -4.06
C ALA A 25 9.83 -6.28 -3.18
N LEU A 26 10.55 -5.24 -2.73
CA LEU A 26 11.72 -5.39 -1.87
C LEU A 26 11.33 -6.02 -0.52
N ALA A 27 10.23 -5.57 0.09
CA ALA A 27 9.72 -6.15 1.32
C ALA A 27 9.36 -7.63 1.17
N ALA A 28 8.72 -8.00 0.06
CA ALA A 28 8.39 -9.38 -0.26
C ALA A 28 9.66 -10.25 -0.42
N ILE A 29 10.68 -9.74 -1.11
CA ILE A 29 11.94 -10.45 -1.28
C ILE A 29 12.65 -10.62 0.08
N LEU A 30 12.82 -9.53 0.83
CA LEU A 30 13.54 -9.55 2.11
C LEU A 30 12.86 -10.45 3.14
N SER A 31 11.53 -10.37 3.27
CA SER A 31 10.75 -11.24 4.17
C SER A 31 10.85 -12.71 3.75
N THR A 32 10.83 -13.00 2.45
CA THR A 32 10.99 -14.39 1.94
C THR A 32 12.39 -14.94 2.21
N VAL A 33 13.44 -14.14 1.99
CA VAL A 33 14.83 -14.54 2.29
C VAL A 33 15.02 -14.77 3.78
N SER A 34 14.47 -13.88 4.62
CA SER A 34 14.44 -14.02 6.09
C SER A 34 13.75 -15.32 6.52
N ALA A 35 12.57 -15.61 5.96
CA ALA A 35 11.81 -16.84 6.21
C ALA A 35 12.59 -18.10 5.79
N LEU A 36 13.23 -18.11 4.62
CA LEU A 36 14.06 -19.23 4.15
C LEU A 36 15.26 -19.47 5.08
N ASN A 37 15.88 -18.42 5.61
CA ASN A 37 16.96 -18.53 6.58
C ASN A 37 16.47 -19.11 7.93
N LEU A 38 15.27 -18.76 8.36
CA LEU A 38 14.64 -19.31 9.57
C LEU A 38 14.24 -20.79 9.39
N LEU A 39 13.74 -21.17 8.20
CA LEU A 39 13.45 -22.55 7.85
C LEU A 39 14.71 -23.42 7.93
N ARG A 40 15.84 -22.92 7.40
CA ARG A 40 17.15 -23.61 7.48
C ARG A 40 17.62 -23.79 8.92
N LYS A 41 17.26 -22.88 9.82
CA LYS A 41 17.55 -22.96 11.27
C LYS A 41 16.56 -23.84 12.05
N LYS A 42 15.59 -24.48 11.39
CA LYS A 42 14.55 -25.33 12.00
C LYS A 42 13.72 -24.61 13.08
N VAL A 43 13.50 -23.31 12.90
CA VAL A 43 12.61 -22.51 13.77
C VAL A 43 11.17 -23.06 13.65
N PRO A 44 10.39 -23.10 14.75
CA PRO A 44 8.99 -23.52 14.71
C PRO A 44 8.19 -22.75 13.65
N SER A 45 7.28 -23.45 12.97
CA SER A 45 6.48 -22.88 11.87
C SER A 45 5.63 -21.68 12.29
N GLU A 46 5.14 -21.64 13.53
CA GLU A 46 4.36 -20.52 14.06
C GLU A 46 5.19 -19.22 14.13
N GLU A 47 6.39 -19.28 14.72
CA GLU A 47 7.28 -18.13 14.84
C GLU A 47 7.72 -17.62 13.45
N LEU A 48 7.94 -18.55 12.53
CA LEU A 48 8.33 -18.24 11.16
C LEU A 48 7.22 -17.50 10.40
N PHE A 49 5.98 -17.97 10.51
CA PHE A 49 4.82 -17.35 9.87
C PHE A 49 4.52 -15.97 10.47
N GLU A 50 4.53 -15.84 11.80
CA GLU A 50 4.34 -14.56 12.49
C GLU A 50 5.38 -13.52 12.07
N ARG A 51 6.65 -13.92 11.99
CA ARG A 51 7.72 -13.02 11.57
C ARG A 51 7.64 -12.64 10.10
N PHE A 52 7.36 -13.60 9.22
CA PHE A 52 7.16 -13.35 7.81
C PHE A 52 6.01 -12.36 7.57
N ARG A 53 4.83 -12.59 8.18
CA ARG A 53 3.66 -11.72 8.05
C ARG A 53 3.94 -10.31 8.57
N ARG A 54 4.69 -10.18 9.67
CA ARG A 54 5.07 -8.89 10.24
C ARG A 54 6.03 -8.11 9.35
N GLU A 55 7.08 -8.75 8.84
CA GLU A 55 8.06 -8.09 7.95
C GLU A 55 7.44 -7.72 6.60
N LEU A 56 6.66 -8.63 6.01
CA LEU A 56 5.94 -8.39 4.76
C LEU A 56 4.91 -7.26 4.93
N GLY A 57 4.08 -7.33 5.96
CA GLY A 57 3.02 -6.36 6.21
C GLY A 57 3.53 -4.93 6.42
N ARG A 58 4.63 -4.76 7.17
CA ARG A 58 5.26 -3.44 7.36
C ARG A 58 5.74 -2.83 6.05
N GLY A 59 6.35 -3.63 5.18
CA GLY A 59 6.84 -3.13 3.90
C GLY A 59 5.73 -2.89 2.88
N ILE A 60 4.66 -3.70 2.89
CA ILE A 60 3.46 -3.43 2.10
C ILE A 60 2.82 -2.10 2.53
N LEU A 61 2.66 -1.88 3.83
CA LEU A 61 2.07 -0.65 4.36
C LEU A 61 2.86 0.59 3.91
N LEU A 62 4.19 0.55 4.00
CA LEU A 62 5.04 1.63 3.52
C LEU A 62 4.87 1.88 2.02
N GLY A 63 4.89 0.83 1.20
CA GLY A 63 4.68 0.98 -0.25
C GLY A 63 3.29 1.53 -0.59
N LEU A 64 2.27 1.17 0.18
CA LEU A 64 0.91 1.71 0.04
C LEU A 64 0.85 3.21 0.35
N GLU A 65 1.62 3.74 1.30
CA GLU A 65 1.69 5.19 1.56
C GLU A 65 2.14 5.97 0.31
N PHE A 66 3.17 5.47 -0.38
CA PHE A 66 3.67 6.08 -1.63
C PHE A 66 2.69 5.92 -2.78
N LEU A 67 2.08 4.74 -2.92
CA LEU A 67 1.05 4.52 -3.93
C LEU A 67 -0.10 5.50 -3.72
N VAL A 68 -0.65 5.60 -2.50
CA VAL A 68 -1.74 6.52 -2.15
C VAL A 68 -1.38 7.96 -2.51
N ALA A 69 -0.16 8.41 -2.20
CA ALA A 69 0.32 9.74 -2.59
C ALA A 69 0.29 9.94 -4.11
N ALA A 70 0.71 8.93 -4.89
CA ALA A 70 0.68 9.01 -6.35
C ALA A 70 -0.74 9.16 -6.92
N ASP A 71 -1.74 8.47 -6.36
CA ASP A 71 -3.13 8.63 -6.83
C ASP A 71 -3.73 9.97 -6.45
N ILE A 72 -3.37 10.52 -5.30
CA ILE A 72 -3.81 11.88 -4.96
C ILE A 72 -3.29 12.85 -6.02
N ILE A 73 -2.05 12.70 -6.48
CA ILE A 73 -1.49 13.55 -7.54
C ILE A 73 -2.22 13.30 -8.87
N ASN A 74 -2.40 12.04 -9.28
CA ASN A 74 -3.10 11.69 -10.52
C ASN A 74 -4.55 12.18 -10.53
N THR A 75 -5.24 12.16 -9.39
CA THR A 75 -6.64 12.64 -9.31
C THR A 75 -6.77 14.16 -9.44
N VAL A 76 -5.77 14.92 -8.97
CA VAL A 76 -5.78 16.39 -9.05
C VAL A 76 -5.31 16.92 -10.42
N ALA A 77 -4.51 16.16 -11.16
CA ALA A 77 -3.87 16.60 -12.40
C ALA A 77 -4.74 16.49 -13.68
N VAL A 78 -5.88 15.79 -13.64
CA VAL A 78 -6.70 15.52 -14.84
C VAL A 78 -7.69 16.66 -15.12
N GLU A 79 -7.67 17.20 -16.34
CA GLU A 79 -8.72 18.13 -16.80
C GLU A 79 -10.10 17.45 -16.71
N PRO A 80 -11.08 18.08 -16.04
CA PRO A 80 -12.36 17.45 -15.76
C PRO A 80 -13.19 17.34 -17.04
N THR A 81 -13.05 16.22 -17.75
CA THR A 81 -14.03 15.76 -18.75
C THR A 81 -14.85 14.62 -18.13
N LEU A 82 -16.14 14.52 -18.48
CA LEU A 82 -17.01 13.46 -17.91
C LEU A 82 -16.48 12.04 -18.17
N ARG A 83 -15.73 11.83 -19.26
CA ARG A 83 -15.10 10.53 -19.58
C ARG A 83 -13.85 10.27 -18.75
N SER A 84 -12.97 11.28 -18.59
CA SER A 84 -11.76 11.12 -17.77
C SER A 84 -12.10 10.99 -16.29
N VAL A 85 -13.10 11.75 -15.81
CA VAL A 85 -13.59 11.69 -14.43
C VAL A 85 -14.24 10.35 -14.10
N SER A 86 -14.96 9.72 -15.04
CA SER A 86 -15.59 8.42 -14.78
C SER A 86 -14.57 7.29 -14.65
N VAL A 87 -13.55 7.24 -15.52
CA VAL A 87 -12.45 6.27 -15.42
C VAL A 87 -11.66 6.47 -14.13
N LEU A 88 -11.30 7.73 -13.83
CA LEU A 88 -10.61 8.09 -12.59
C LEU A 88 -11.43 7.69 -11.35
N GLY A 89 -12.74 7.98 -11.36
CA GLY A 89 -13.64 7.61 -10.27
C GLY A 89 -13.69 6.12 -10.00
N VAL A 90 -13.71 5.29 -11.06
CA VAL A 90 -13.65 3.83 -10.92
C VAL A 90 -12.32 3.38 -10.31
N VAL A 91 -11.20 3.93 -10.77
CA VAL A 91 -9.86 3.59 -10.23
C VAL A 91 -9.76 3.95 -8.75
N VAL A 92 -10.22 5.13 -8.36
CA VAL A 92 -10.23 5.58 -6.95
C VAL A 92 -11.08 4.65 -6.09
N VAL A 93 -12.29 4.28 -6.53
CA VAL A 93 -13.17 3.36 -5.79
C VAL A 93 -12.51 2.00 -5.60
N ILE A 94 -11.92 1.43 -6.65
CA ILE A 94 -11.21 0.14 -6.57
C ILE A 94 -10.05 0.25 -5.57
N ARG A 95 -9.26 1.32 -5.64
CA ARG A 95 -8.14 1.52 -4.72
C ARG A 95 -8.62 1.63 -3.28
N THR A 96 -9.60 2.47 -3.00
CA THR A 96 -10.11 2.64 -1.63
C THR A 96 -10.59 1.30 -1.09
N PHE A 97 -11.30 0.51 -1.88
CA PHE A 97 -11.76 -0.81 -1.47
C PHE A 97 -10.61 -1.78 -1.20
N LEU A 98 -9.61 -1.87 -2.09
CA LEU A 98 -8.46 -2.76 -1.93
C LEU A 98 -7.58 -2.39 -0.74
N SER A 99 -7.23 -1.10 -0.62
CA SER A 99 -6.44 -0.61 0.52
C SER A 99 -7.16 -0.89 1.84
N PHE A 100 -8.47 -0.62 1.90
CA PHE A 100 -9.29 -0.88 3.06
C PHE A 100 -9.36 -2.38 3.41
N SER A 101 -9.54 -3.25 2.41
CA SER A 101 -9.60 -4.71 2.61
C SER A 101 -8.28 -5.25 3.17
N LEU A 102 -7.14 -4.80 2.63
CA LEU A 102 -5.82 -5.22 3.09
C LEU A 102 -5.56 -4.77 4.53
N GLU A 103 -5.96 -3.55 4.89
CA GLU A 103 -5.77 -3.02 6.23
C GLU A 103 -6.58 -3.80 7.27
N VAL A 104 -7.83 -4.15 6.96
CA VAL A 104 -8.70 -4.99 7.81
C VAL A 104 -8.12 -6.40 7.97
N GLU A 105 -7.64 -7.01 6.90
CA GLU A 105 -7.02 -8.35 6.94
C GLU A 105 -5.74 -8.36 7.79
N MET A 106 -4.95 -7.28 7.72
CA MET A 106 -3.70 -7.17 8.45
C MET A 106 -3.92 -6.84 9.93
N GLN A 107 -4.93 -6.03 10.28
CA GLN A 107 -5.26 -5.67 11.66
C GLN A 107 -6.20 -6.69 12.34
N GLY A 108 -6.90 -7.52 11.58
CA GLY A 108 -7.88 -8.50 12.08
C GLY A 108 -9.12 -7.86 12.73
N ARG A 109 -9.30 -6.56 12.55
CA ARG A 109 -10.38 -5.76 13.14
C ARG A 109 -10.87 -4.74 12.12
N TRP A 110 -12.14 -4.38 12.22
CA TRP A 110 -12.69 -3.30 11.40
C TRP A 110 -12.20 -1.95 11.95
N PRO A 111 -11.89 -0.95 11.11
CA PRO A 111 -11.32 0.33 11.56
C PRO A 111 -12.25 1.13 12.48
N TRP A 112 -13.55 0.85 12.45
CA TRP A 112 -14.53 1.45 13.38
C TRP A 112 -14.68 0.71 14.71
N GLN A 113 -13.95 -0.39 14.95
CA GLN A 113 -13.90 -1.03 16.27
C GLN A 113 -13.01 -0.20 17.20
N LYS A 114 -13.66 0.72 17.93
CA LYS A 114 -13.05 1.53 18.99
C LYS A 114 -12.41 0.63 20.05
N HIS A 115 -11.29 1.08 20.62
CA HIS A 115 -10.70 0.44 21.79
C HIS A 115 -11.77 0.40 22.89
N ALA A 116 -12.20 -0.80 23.29
CA ALA A 116 -12.88 -0.94 24.56
C ALA A 116 -11.87 -0.50 25.64
N PRO A 117 -12.16 0.52 26.46
CA PRO A 117 -11.28 0.88 27.55
C PRO A 117 -11.14 -0.33 28.47
N ASP A 118 -9.90 -0.77 28.69
CA ASP A 118 -9.60 -1.79 29.71
C ASP A 118 -9.81 -1.13 31.07
N HIS A 119 -11.00 -1.34 31.64
CA HIS A 119 -11.30 -1.02 33.02
C HIS A 119 -10.81 -2.18 33.89
N ARG A 120 -9.52 -2.22 34.20
CA ARG A 120 -8.96 -3.04 35.28
C ARG A 120 -7.99 -2.23 36.14
#